data_AF-A0A194SAC7-F1
#
_entry.id   AF-A0A194SAC7-F1
#
_cell.length_a   1.000
_cell.length_b   1.000
_cell.length_c   1.000
_cell.angle_alpha   90.00
_cell.angle_beta   90.00
_cell.angle_gamma   90.00
#
_symmetry.space_group_name_H-M   'P 1'
#
loop_
_entity.id
_entity.type
_entity.pdbx_description
1 polymer ?
#
loop_
_entity_poly.entity_id
_entity_poly.type
_entity_poly.pdbx_seq_one_letter_code
_entity_poly.pdbx_strand_id
1 'polypeptide(L)'
;HLHHQGRAAYTLIRPAQEGSGGGRVEVRRVTVGSDAARGEVRQLVVEGGWWKASRIPGDDLVEGDADRVGCLISEVVVPGFSFDDHAFLTRSGLFELFGGDESSPEVQEFLPFVQEDQGVSGRALSSHR
;
A
#
# COMPACT_ATOMS: atom_id res chain seq x y z
N HIS A 1 4.17 11.22 -2.03
CA HIS A 1 2.82 11.55 -1.54
C HIS A 1 2.89 12.76 -0.64
N LEU A 2 2.10 13.79 -0.94
CA LEU A 2 2.01 15.06 -0.23
C LEU A 2 0.58 15.20 0.32
N HIS A 3 0.45 15.35 1.63
CA HIS A 3 -0.83 15.46 2.33
C HIS A 3 -1.48 16.84 2.17
N HIS A 4 -2.80 16.88 1.94
CA HIS A 4 -3.60 18.10 1.93
C HIS A 4 -4.70 18.11 3.00
N GLN A 5 -5.50 17.05 3.07
CA GLN A 5 -6.66 16.98 3.99
C GLN A 5 -6.96 15.54 4.40
N GLY A 6 -7.53 15.37 5.60
CA GLY A 6 -7.99 14.06 6.07
C GLY A 6 -6.85 13.13 6.48
N ARG A 7 -7.08 11.82 6.49
CA ARG A 7 -6.04 10.83 6.85
C ARG A 7 -6.12 9.56 6.03
N ALA A 8 -4.96 8.97 5.76
CA ALA A 8 -4.86 7.67 5.10
C ALA A 8 -3.84 6.77 5.82
N ALA A 9 -4.25 5.55 6.15
CA ALA A 9 -3.36 4.49 6.59
C ALA A 9 -2.77 3.79 5.36
N TYR A 10 -1.45 3.88 5.21
CA TYR A 10 -0.68 3.19 4.17
C TYR A 10 -0.10 1.89 4.71
N THR A 11 -0.20 0.85 3.89
CA THR A 11 0.61 -0.38 4.00
C THR A 11 1.60 -0.38 2.85
N LEU A 12 2.87 -0.53 3.18
CA LEU A 12 3.97 -0.66 2.21
C LEU A 12 4.63 -2.03 2.40
N ILE A 13 4.85 -2.75 1.31
CA ILE A 13 5.46 -4.09 1.33
C ILE A 13 6.69 -4.08 0.44
N ARG A 14 7.85 -4.28 1.04
CA ARG A 14 9.11 -4.47 0.34
C ARG A 14 9.31 -5.96 0.06
N PRO A 15 9.46 -6.37 -1.21
CA PRO A 15 9.85 -7.73 -1.54
C PRO A 15 11.20 -8.12 -0.93
N ALA A 16 11.39 -9.42 -0.68
CA ALA A 16 12.71 -9.96 -0.35
C ALA A 16 13.69 -9.67 -1.50
N GLN A 17 14.91 -9.23 -1.17
CA GLN A 17 15.93 -8.99 -2.21
C GLN A 17 16.61 -10.30 -2.60
N GLU A 18 16.55 -10.64 -3.89
CA GLU A 18 17.32 -11.76 -4.44
C GLU A 18 18.82 -11.55 -4.19
N GLY A 19 19.52 -12.62 -3.79
CA GLY A 19 20.96 -12.58 -3.50
C GLY A 19 21.33 -12.10 -2.09
N SER A 20 20.39 -11.53 -1.33
CA SER A 20 20.56 -11.37 0.12
C SER A 20 20.19 -12.69 0.79
N GLY A 21 21.17 -13.49 1.21
CA GLY A 21 20.98 -14.83 1.79
C GLY A 21 20.19 -14.84 3.10
N GLY A 22 18.90 -14.53 3.04
CA GLY A 22 18.00 -14.35 4.19
C GLY A 22 17.11 -13.09 4.15
N GLY A 23 16.97 -12.40 3.01
CA GLY A 23 16.05 -11.26 2.90
C GLY A 23 14.60 -11.66 3.18
N ARG A 24 13.96 -11.05 4.18
CA ARG A 24 12.54 -11.23 4.49
C ARG A 24 11.70 -10.12 3.87
N VAL A 25 10.45 -10.42 3.54
CA VAL A 25 9.46 -9.40 3.20
C VAL A 25 9.34 -8.42 4.37
N GLU A 26 9.38 -7.12 4.08
CA GLU A 26 9.21 -6.06 5.07
C GLU A 26 7.84 -5.42 4.89
N VAL A 27 7.03 -5.40 5.95
CA VAL A 27 5.74 -4.69 5.98
C VAL A 27 5.88 -3.45 6.85
N ARG A 28 5.66 -2.28 6.25
CA ARG A 28 5.68 -0.98 6.94
C ARG A 28 4.30 -0.35 6.91
N ARG A 29 3.85 0.17 8.06
CA ARG A 29 2.58 0.90 8.20
C ARG A 29 2.86 2.36 8.52
N VAL A 30 2.20 3.27 7.82
CA VAL A 30 2.37 4.72 7.98
C VAL A 30 1.02 5.40 7.89
N THR A 31 0.72 6.32 8.80
CA THR A 31 -0.45 7.19 8.67
C THR A 31 -0.04 8.51 8.03
N VAL A 32 -0.60 8.82 6.87
CA VAL A 32 -0.49 10.13 6.23
C VAL A 32 -1.58 11.02 6.80
N GLY A 33 -1.18 12.14 7.40
CA GLY A 33 -2.07 13.04 8.14
C GLY A 33 -1.33 14.25 8.70
N SER A 34 -2.03 15.08 9.47
CA SER A 34 -1.51 16.36 9.98
C SER A 34 -1.01 16.31 11.42
N ASP A 35 -1.32 15.25 12.18
CA ASP A 35 -1.03 15.14 13.62
C ASP A 35 0.31 14.44 13.89
N ALA A 36 1.39 15.22 13.88
CA ALA A 36 2.74 14.73 14.16
C ALA A 36 2.90 14.15 15.58
N ALA A 37 2.08 14.59 16.56
CA ALA A 37 2.15 14.06 17.92
C ALA A 37 1.65 12.61 17.99
N ARG A 38 0.77 12.22 17.06
CA ARG A 38 0.32 10.83 16.86
C ARG A 38 1.20 10.03 15.90
N GLY A 39 2.32 10.59 15.45
CA GLY A 39 3.23 9.95 14.50
C GLY A 39 2.76 9.99 13.05
N GLU A 40 1.77 10.82 12.71
CA GLU A 40 1.35 11.02 11.33
C GLU A 40 2.40 11.81 10.53
N VAL A 41 2.51 11.52 9.23
CA VAL A 41 3.43 12.22 8.33
C VAL A 41 2.68 13.00 7.26
N ARG A 42 3.13 14.23 6.99
CA ARG A 42 2.58 15.05 5.88
C ARG A 42 3.18 14.70 4.53
N GLN A 43 4.34 14.04 4.52
CA GLN A 43 5.00 13.61 3.30
C GLN A 43 5.43 12.15 3.45
N LEU A 44 5.04 11.32 2.47
CA LEU A 44 5.44 9.93 2.38
C LEU A 44 6.12 9.67 1.04
N VAL A 45 7.39 9.29 1.09
CA VAL A 45 8.16 8.76 -0.04
C VAL A 45 8.04 7.24 -0.02
N VAL A 46 7.68 6.66 -1.16
CA VAL A 46 7.65 5.20 -1.36
C VAL A 46 8.69 4.91 -2.43
N GLU A 47 9.64 4.05 -2.09
CA GLU A 47 10.71 3.61 -2.98
C GLU A 47 10.15 2.78 -4.14
N GLY A 48 10.82 2.82 -5.30
CA GLY A 48 10.49 1.94 -6.42
C GLY A 48 10.55 0.47 -6.03
N GLY A 49 9.67 -0.35 -6.63
CA GLY A 49 9.56 -1.78 -6.34
C GLY A 49 8.85 -2.15 -5.05
N TRP A 50 8.42 -1.18 -4.22
CA TRP A 50 7.55 -1.46 -3.07
C TRP A 50 6.09 -1.51 -3.48
N TRP A 51 5.35 -2.50 -2.99
CA TRP A 51 3.89 -2.52 -3.08
C TRP A 51 3.29 -1.53 -2.09
N LYS A 52 2.30 -0.74 -2.52
CA LYS A 52 1.60 0.22 -1.67
C LYS A 52 0.09 0.06 -1.78
N ALA A 53 -0.59 0.12 -0.64
CA ALA A 53 -2.04 0.26 -0.54
C ALA A 53 -2.35 1.33 0.51
N SER A 54 -3.48 2.01 0.34
CA SER A 54 -3.96 2.98 1.31
C SER A 54 -5.45 2.80 1.60
N ARG A 55 -5.86 3.17 2.82
CA ARG A 55 -7.26 3.17 3.25
C ARG A 55 -7.52 4.33 4.20
N ILE A 56 -8.77 4.75 4.32
CA ILE A 56 -9.20 5.62 5.40
C ILE A 56 -9.08 4.84 6.73
N PRO A 57 -8.47 5.42 7.80
CA PRO A 57 -8.43 4.79 9.11
C PRO A 57 -9.83 4.45 9.63
N GLY A 58 -9.98 3.31 10.30
CA GLY A 58 -11.28 2.85 10.82
C GLY A 58 -11.93 3.84 11.78
N ASP A 59 -11.14 4.43 12.68
CA ASP A 59 -11.62 5.42 13.66
C ASP A 59 -12.28 6.63 12.98
N ASP A 60 -11.75 7.07 11.83
CA ASP A 60 -12.32 8.20 11.08
C ASP A 60 -13.68 7.86 10.48
N LEU A 61 -13.90 6.60 10.12
CA LEU A 61 -15.18 6.13 9.58
C LEU A 61 -16.25 5.97 10.66
N VAL A 62 -15.87 5.82 11.93
CA VAL A 62 -16.78 5.69 13.07
C VAL A 62 -17.16 7.06 13.63
N GLU A 63 -16.22 8.00 13.68
CA GLU A 63 -16.43 9.34 14.24
C GLU A 63 -17.14 10.31 13.27
N GLY A 64 -17.14 10.01 11.97
CA GLY A 64 -17.63 10.90 10.91
C GLY A 64 -18.84 10.39 10.14
N ASP A 65 -19.45 11.30 9.38
CA ASP A 65 -20.30 10.92 8.25
C ASP A 65 -19.41 10.27 7.19
N ALA A 66 -19.55 8.96 6.99
CA ALA A 66 -18.68 8.16 6.12
C ALA A 66 -18.58 8.73 4.69
N ASP A 67 -19.63 9.42 4.21
CA ASP A 67 -19.66 10.06 2.88
C ASP A 67 -18.81 11.34 2.81
N ARG A 68 -18.36 11.85 3.95
CA ARG A 68 -17.59 13.10 4.09
C ARG A 68 -16.20 12.87 4.66
N VAL A 69 -15.88 11.64 5.06
CA VAL A 69 -14.56 11.22 5.54
C VAL A 69 -13.72 10.81 4.33
N GLY A 70 -12.52 11.40 4.21
CA GLY A 70 -11.63 11.10 3.11
C GLY A 70 -10.18 11.48 3.40
N CYS A 71 -9.33 11.31 2.40
CA CYS A 71 -7.97 11.81 2.40
C CYS A 71 -7.64 12.37 1.02
N LEU A 72 -7.20 13.64 0.99
CA LEU A 72 -6.75 14.30 -0.23
C LEU A 72 -5.24 14.43 -0.19
N ILE A 73 -4.59 13.98 -1.27
CA ILE A 73 -3.15 14.03 -1.45
C ILE A 73 -2.79 14.44 -2.88
N SER A 74 -1.54 14.81 -3.09
CA SER A 74 -0.90 14.80 -4.40
C SER A 74 0.22 13.76 -4.45
N GLU A 75 0.38 13.14 -5.60
CA GLU A 75 1.49 12.25 -5.89
C GLU A 75 2.36 12.84 -6.99
N VAL A 76 3.68 12.68 -6.83
CA VAL A 76 4.69 13.04 -7.82
C VAL A 76 5.53 11.79 -8.01
N VAL A 77 5.67 11.36 -9.25
CA VAL A 77 6.47 10.19 -9.65
C VAL A 77 7.57 10.69 -10.57
N VAL A 78 8.81 10.23 -10.32
CA VAL A 78 10.00 10.61 -11.09
C VAL A 78 10.83 9.35 -11.35
N PRO A 79 11.10 8.97 -12.62
CA PRO A 79 10.62 9.57 -13.87
C PRO A 79 9.09 9.63 -13.99
N GLY A 80 8.58 10.42 -14.94
CA GLY A 80 7.13 10.59 -15.10
C GLY A 80 6.41 9.25 -15.26
N PHE A 81 5.18 9.16 -14.75
CA PHE A 81 4.39 7.93 -14.76
C PHE A 81 4.26 7.33 -16.18
N SER A 82 4.51 6.03 -16.30
CA SER A 82 4.15 5.18 -17.43
C SER A 82 3.31 4.00 -16.96
N PHE A 83 2.35 3.57 -17.78
CA PHE A 83 1.62 2.32 -17.51
C PHE A 83 2.53 1.09 -17.56
N ASP A 84 3.61 1.15 -18.33
CA ASP A 84 4.59 0.04 -18.44
C ASP A 84 5.33 -0.20 -17.12
N ASP A 85 5.46 0.85 -16.29
CA ASP A 85 6.12 0.79 -15.00
C ASP A 85 5.15 0.46 -13.87
N HIS A 86 3.84 0.49 -14.13
CA HIS A 86 2.80 0.29 -13.12
C HIS A 86 2.27 -1.14 -13.13
N ALA A 87 2.31 -1.80 -11.97
CA ALA A 87 1.73 -3.12 -11.77
C ALA A 87 0.81 -3.14 -10.56
N PHE A 88 -0.22 -3.97 -10.62
CA PHE A 88 -1.00 -4.38 -9.46
C PHE A 88 -0.50 -5.73 -8.95
N LEU A 89 -0.45 -5.90 -7.64
CA LEU A 89 -0.14 -7.19 -7.04
C LEU A 89 -1.30 -8.14 -7.33
N THR A 90 -0.99 -9.30 -7.88
CA THR A 90 -1.97 -10.36 -8.13
C THR A 90 -2.06 -11.30 -6.93
N ARG A 91 -3.12 -12.10 -6.87
CA ARG A 91 -3.26 -13.16 -5.86
C ARG A 91 -2.09 -14.14 -5.89
N SER A 92 -1.72 -14.61 -7.09
CA SER A 92 -0.53 -15.46 -7.27
C SER A 92 0.74 -14.77 -6.79
N GLY A 93 0.96 -13.51 -7.16
CA GLY A 93 2.12 -12.73 -6.73
C GLY A 93 2.18 -12.50 -5.22
N LEU A 94 1.04 -12.34 -4.55
CA LEU A 94 0.97 -12.26 -3.09
C LEU A 94 1.40 -13.57 -2.43
N PHE A 95 0.95 -14.71 -2.96
CA PHE A 95 1.35 -16.01 -2.43
C PHE A 95 2.85 -16.23 -2.63
N GLU A 96 3.39 -15.94 -3.81
CA GLU A 96 4.82 -16.00 -4.09
C GLU A 96 5.63 -15.10 -3.15
N LEU A 97 5.17 -13.87 -2.92
CA LEU A 97 5.81 -12.90 -2.04
C LEU A 97 6.01 -13.45 -0.62
N PHE A 98 5.05 -14.22 -0.11
CA PHE A 98 5.08 -14.82 1.23
C PHE A 98 5.41 -16.33 1.21
N GLY A 99 6.14 -16.81 0.18
CA GLY A 99 6.70 -18.16 0.16
C GLY A 99 5.72 -19.29 -0.17
N GLY A 100 4.56 -18.96 -0.75
CA GLY A 100 3.55 -19.90 -1.21
C GLY A 100 2.60 -20.42 -0.14
N ASP A 101 2.64 -19.88 1.09
CA ASP A 101 1.75 -20.29 2.18
C ASP A 101 0.46 -19.45 2.19
N GLU A 102 -0.62 -20.03 1.64
CA GLU A 102 -1.95 -19.41 1.66
C GLU A 102 -2.49 -19.18 3.08
N SER A 103 -2.03 -19.95 4.07
CA SER A 103 -2.48 -19.84 5.45
C SER A 103 -1.74 -18.76 6.24
N SER A 104 -0.70 -18.14 5.66
CA SER A 104 0.07 -17.11 6.36
C SER A 104 -0.82 -15.92 6.74
N PRO A 105 -0.68 -15.37 7.97
CA PRO A 105 -1.46 -14.22 8.42
C PRO A 105 -1.35 -13.01 7.48
N GLU A 106 -0.18 -12.79 6.90
CA GLU A 106 0.08 -11.71 5.95
C GLU A 106 -0.68 -11.89 4.63
N VAL A 107 -0.73 -13.11 4.10
CA VAL A 107 -1.53 -13.41 2.91
C VAL A 107 -3.00 -13.15 3.19
N GLN A 108 -3.52 -13.62 4.32
CA GLN A 108 -4.93 -13.39 4.70
C GLN A 108 -5.24 -11.90 4.90
N GLU A 109 -4.30 -11.13 5.47
CA GLU A 109 -4.45 -9.69 5.65
C GLU A 109 -4.51 -8.94 4.30
N PHE A 110 -3.65 -9.32 3.34
CA PHE A 110 -3.48 -8.57 2.10
C PHE A 110 -4.33 -9.07 0.93
N LEU A 111 -4.93 -10.24 1.04
CA LEU A 111 -5.81 -10.82 0.01
C LEU A 111 -6.95 -9.88 -0.44
N PRO A 112 -7.58 -9.06 0.42
CA PRO A 112 -8.61 -8.11 -0.02
C PRO A 112 -8.08 -6.93 -0.84
N PHE A 113 -6.76 -6.80 -0.99
CA PHE A 113 -6.08 -5.70 -1.67
C PHE A 113 -5.30 -6.14 -2.91
N VAL A 114 -5.55 -7.32 -3.47
CA VAL A 114 -4.85 -7.81 -4.67
C VAL A 114 -5.83 -8.08 -5.80
N GLN A 115 -5.33 -8.06 -7.03
CA GLN A 115 -6.14 -8.38 -8.21
C GLN A 115 -6.16 -9.89 -8.47
N GLU A 116 -7.23 -10.35 -9.11
CA GLU A 116 -7.27 -11.69 -9.71
C GLU A 116 -6.32 -11.75 -10.90
N ASP A 117 -5.76 -12.92 -11.17
CA ASP A 117 -4.72 -13.11 -12.20
C ASP A 117 -5.19 -12.79 -13.64
N GLN A 118 -6.49 -12.64 -13.89
CA GLN A 118 -7.08 -12.39 -15.23
C GLN A 118 -8.07 -11.23 -15.34
N GLY A 119 -8.14 -10.28 -14.39
CA GLY A 119 -9.07 -9.15 -14.55
C GLY A 119 -9.14 -8.14 -13.41
N VAL A 120 -9.60 -6.93 -13.76
CA VAL A 120 -9.64 -5.74 -12.89
C VAL A 120 -10.86 -5.76 -11.98
N SER A 121 -10.63 -5.76 -10.66
CA SER A 121 -11.59 -5.33 -9.64
C SER A 121 -10.86 -4.62 -8.51
N GLY A 122 -11.57 -3.71 -7.82
CA GLY A 122 -11.02 -2.59 -7.04
C GLY A 122 -10.19 -2.93 -5.78
N ARG A 123 -9.62 -1.85 -5.19
CA ARG A 123 -8.59 -1.81 -4.13
C ARG A 123 -7.39 -2.72 -4.42
N ALA A 124 -6.36 -2.15 -5.02
CA ALA A 124 -5.18 -2.90 -5.40
C ALA A 124 -3.91 -2.31 -4.78
N LEU A 125 -3.10 -3.19 -4.19
CA LEU A 125 -1.68 -2.99 -3.96
C LEU A 125 -1.06 -2.73 -5.33
N SER A 126 -0.47 -1.56 -5.50
CA SER A 126 0.24 -1.21 -6.73
C SER A 126 1.70 -0.89 -6.46
N SER A 127 2.51 -0.97 -7.50
CA SER A 127 3.92 -0.62 -7.46
C SER A 127 4.32 0.09 -8.75
N HIS A 128 5.35 0.91 -8.66
CA HIS A 128 6.06 1.45 -9.81
C HIS A 128 7.47 0.87 -9.81
N ARG A 129 7.91 0.35 -10.96
CA ARG A 129 9.29 -0.10 -11.17
C ARG A 129 10.26 1.06 -11.27
#